data_AF-A2ZGK5-F1
#
_entry.id   AF-A2ZGK5-F1
#
_cell.length_a   1.000
_cell.length_b   1.000
_cell.length_c   1.000
_cell.angle_alpha   90.00
_cell.angle_beta   90.00
_cell.angle_gamma   90.00
#
_symmetry.space_group_name_H-M   'P 1'
#
loop_
_entity.id
_entity.type
_entity.pdbx_description
1 polymer ?
#
loop_
_entity_poly.entity_id
_entity_poly.type
_entity_poly.pdbx_seq_one_letter_code
_entity_poly.pdbx_strand_id
1 'polypeptide(L)'
;MRWCTYEFGRWQNDGPTGGKQGQTVALRVAEKRASFFNCTIEGGQGVLYDEMGTHYFRNCTINGGVDAIFGFGRSFYDDCRIDLQARPRRAHGASDTGGADDKVYLGRAWEDSSFVAYTYSKIANEIVPIGYDDHGNIQKPPQGLST
;
A
#
# COMPACT_ATOMS: atom_id res chain seq x y z
N MET A 1 -17.50 -15.29 18.38
CA MET A 1 -16.74 -15.21 17.10
C MET A 1 -15.30 -14.88 17.42
N ARG A 2 -14.32 -15.52 16.76
CA ARG A 2 -12.89 -15.45 17.12
C ARG A 2 -12.09 -14.75 16.00
N TRP A 3 -11.08 -13.98 16.39
CA TRP A 3 -10.08 -13.41 15.47
C TRP A 3 -8.91 -14.38 15.34
N CYS A 4 -8.34 -14.50 14.14
CA CYS A 4 -7.02 -15.08 13.96
C CYS A 4 -5.98 -14.00 14.28
N THR A 5 -5.23 -14.17 15.37
CA THR A 5 -4.26 -13.17 15.83
C THR A 5 -2.84 -13.64 15.52
N TYR A 6 -2.05 -12.76 14.94
CA TYR A 6 -0.64 -12.92 14.66
C TYR A 6 0.15 -11.85 15.40
N GLU A 7 1.20 -12.25 16.11
CA GLU A 7 2.05 -11.34 16.87
C GLU A 7 3.51 -11.57 16.50
N PHE A 8 4.29 -10.49 16.33
CA PHE A 8 5.72 -10.55 16.01
C PHE A 8 6.05 -11.34 14.73
N GLY A 9 5.08 -11.45 13.81
CA GLY A 9 5.25 -12.15 12.55
C GLY A 9 6.16 -11.37 11.60
N ARG A 10 6.99 -12.11 10.84
CA ARG A 10 7.80 -11.54 9.75
C ARG A 10 7.54 -12.29 8.46
N TRP A 11 7.14 -11.56 7.42
CA TRP A 11 6.95 -12.09 6.07
C TRP A 11 7.80 -11.30 5.09
N GLN A 12 8.56 -11.98 4.24
CA GLN A 12 9.49 -11.35 3.32
C GLN A 12 9.43 -11.98 1.93
N ASN A 13 9.46 -11.16 0.89
CA ASN A 13 9.60 -11.57 -0.50
C ASN A 13 10.60 -10.66 -1.22
N ASP A 14 11.80 -11.18 -1.50
CA ASP A 14 12.92 -10.43 -2.13
C ASP A 14 12.78 -10.24 -3.64
N GLY A 15 11.55 -10.41 -4.16
CA GLY A 15 11.24 -10.13 -5.55
C GLY A 15 11.40 -8.64 -5.91
N PRO A 16 11.39 -8.31 -7.20
CA PRO A 16 11.59 -6.95 -7.70
C PRO A 16 10.56 -5.94 -7.16
N THR A 17 11.01 -4.72 -6.88
CA THR A 17 10.17 -3.61 -6.36
C THR A 17 9.24 -2.98 -7.41
N GLY A 18 9.26 -3.45 -8.66
CA GLY A 18 8.36 -3.03 -9.72
C GLY A 18 8.70 -3.56 -11.13
N GLY A 19 7.73 -3.44 -12.03
CA GLY A 19 7.89 -3.66 -13.48
C GLY A 19 7.13 -4.90 -13.97
N LYS A 20 7.37 -5.30 -15.23
CA LYS A 20 6.63 -6.40 -15.91
C LYS A 20 6.83 -7.81 -15.33
N GLN A 21 7.55 -7.95 -14.22
CA GLN A 21 7.90 -9.25 -13.63
C GLN A 21 6.83 -9.80 -12.68
N GLY A 22 5.74 -9.05 -12.44
CA GLY A 22 4.61 -9.50 -11.63
C GLY A 22 4.69 -9.03 -10.16
N GLN A 23 3.65 -9.34 -9.39
CA GLN A 23 3.55 -9.02 -7.97
C GLN A 23 4.46 -9.94 -7.13
N THR A 24 5.04 -9.38 -6.07
CA THR A 24 5.95 -10.03 -5.13
C THR A 24 5.31 -10.02 -3.74
N VAL A 25 4.16 -10.67 -3.63
CA VAL A 25 3.37 -10.76 -2.40
C VAL A 25 4.18 -11.46 -1.32
N ALA A 26 4.38 -10.80 -0.18
CA ALA A 26 4.99 -11.39 1.01
C ALA A 26 3.93 -11.99 1.94
N LEU A 27 2.77 -11.35 2.04
CA LEU A 27 1.64 -11.83 2.82
C LEU A 27 0.33 -11.65 2.05
N ARG A 28 -0.47 -12.73 1.99
CA ARG A 28 -1.86 -12.71 1.55
C ARG A 28 -2.77 -13.00 2.74
N VAL A 29 -3.75 -12.13 2.98
CA VAL A 29 -4.72 -12.27 4.07
C VAL A 29 -6.12 -12.44 3.47
N ALA A 30 -6.71 -13.62 3.66
CA ALA A 30 -8.00 -14.01 3.09
C ALA A 30 -9.01 -14.44 4.17
N GLU A 31 -8.61 -14.37 5.44
CA GLU A 31 -9.41 -14.74 6.58
C GLU A 31 -10.58 -13.77 6.77
N LYS A 32 -11.71 -14.25 7.28
CA LYS A 32 -12.85 -13.35 7.56
C LYS A 32 -12.51 -12.26 8.58
N ARG A 33 -11.66 -12.58 9.57
CA ARG A 33 -11.22 -11.71 10.66
C ARG A 33 -9.81 -12.06 11.10
N ALA A 34 -8.86 -11.15 10.90
CA ALA A 34 -7.46 -11.30 11.28
C ALA A 34 -6.94 -10.05 11.99
N SER A 35 -6.05 -10.23 12.96
CA SER A 35 -5.38 -9.15 13.67
C SER A 35 -3.87 -9.38 13.70
N PHE A 36 -3.11 -8.34 13.45
CA PHE A 36 -1.65 -8.38 13.38
C PHE A 36 -1.08 -7.35 14.35
N PHE A 37 -0.19 -7.78 15.25
CA PHE A 37 0.46 -6.92 16.24
C PHE A 37 1.98 -7.03 16.14
N ASN A 38 2.67 -5.89 16.05
CA ASN A 38 4.14 -5.85 16.01
C ASN A 38 4.74 -6.67 14.85
N CYS A 39 4.05 -6.74 13.71
CA CYS A 39 4.47 -7.53 12.56
C CYS A 39 5.31 -6.72 11.58
N THR A 40 6.14 -7.41 10.81
CA THR A 40 6.95 -6.83 9.73
C THR A 40 6.64 -7.55 8.41
N ILE A 41 6.29 -6.80 7.38
CA ILE A 41 5.95 -7.33 6.06
C ILE A 41 6.82 -6.61 5.03
N GLU A 42 7.67 -7.34 4.31
CA GLU A 42 8.70 -6.74 3.44
C GLU A 42 8.69 -7.36 2.05
N GLY A 43 8.77 -6.53 1.02
CA GLY A 43 8.92 -7.02 -0.34
C GLY A 43 8.87 -5.94 -1.39
N GLY A 44 8.73 -6.38 -2.64
CA GLY A 44 8.70 -5.52 -3.80
C GLY A 44 7.31 -4.97 -4.14
N GLN A 45 6.86 -5.20 -5.38
CA GLN A 45 5.54 -4.77 -5.85
C GLN A 45 4.40 -5.59 -5.23
N GLY A 46 3.38 -4.96 -4.64
CA GLY A 46 2.24 -5.68 -4.06
C GLY A 46 2.62 -6.49 -2.82
N VAL A 47 3.34 -5.92 -1.86
CA VAL A 47 3.89 -6.68 -0.72
C VAL A 47 2.80 -7.29 0.18
N LEU A 48 1.73 -6.57 0.47
CA LEU A 48 0.59 -7.04 1.26
C LEU A 48 -0.65 -7.16 0.37
N TYR A 49 -1.07 -8.40 0.11
CA TYR A 49 -2.35 -8.69 -0.53
C TYR A 49 -3.44 -8.89 0.53
N ASP A 50 -4.09 -7.79 0.89
CA ASP A 50 -5.21 -7.74 1.82
C ASP A 50 -6.51 -8.13 1.10
N GLU A 51 -6.60 -9.40 0.72
CA GLU A 51 -7.53 -9.89 -0.30
C GLU A 51 -8.99 -9.64 0.06
N MET A 52 -9.45 -10.10 1.23
CA MET A 52 -10.85 -10.00 1.65
C MET A 52 -10.99 -10.19 3.16
N GLY A 53 -11.99 -9.55 3.76
CA GLY A 53 -12.32 -9.76 5.17
C GLY A 53 -12.36 -8.46 5.97
N THR A 54 -12.21 -8.58 7.28
CA THR A 54 -12.07 -7.44 8.21
C THR A 54 -10.79 -7.61 8.99
N HIS A 55 -9.80 -6.75 8.75
CA HIS A 55 -8.47 -6.91 9.33
C HIS A 55 -8.06 -5.71 10.17
N TYR A 56 -7.20 -5.97 11.15
CA TYR A 56 -6.66 -4.95 12.02
C TYR A 56 -5.15 -5.13 12.14
N PHE A 57 -4.39 -4.09 11.84
CA PHE A 57 -2.94 -4.07 11.95
C PHE A 57 -2.56 -3.02 12.98
N ARG A 58 -1.76 -3.38 13.98
CA ARG A 58 -1.28 -2.45 15.01
C ARG A 58 0.22 -2.55 15.21
N ASN A 59 0.89 -1.39 15.21
CA ASN A 59 2.34 -1.30 15.37
C ASN A 59 3.11 -2.17 14.37
N CYS A 60 2.62 -2.27 13.14
CA CYS A 60 3.24 -3.06 12.08
C CYS A 60 4.11 -2.18 11.18
N THR A 61 5.16 -2.78 10.62
CA THR A 61 5.97 -2.17 9.57
C THR A 61 5.71 -2.86 8.24
N ILE A 62 5.38 -2.09 7.20
CA ILE A 62 5.12 -2.58 5.85
C ILE A 62 6.11 -1.87 4.92
N ASN A 63 7.07 -2.62 4.39
CA ASN A 63 8.07 -2.12 3.46
C ASN A 63 7.76 -2.68 2.07
N GLY A 64 7.38 -1.83 1.12
CA GLY A 64 6.95 -2.25 -0.21
C GLY A 64 7.45 -1.32 -1.30
N GLY A 65 7.38 -1.74 -2.56
CA GLY A 65 7.56 -0.88 -3.72
C GLY A 65 6.23 -0.34 -4.21
N VAL A 66 5.89 -0.66 -5.45
CA VAL A 66 4.64 -0.23 -6.10
C VAL A 66 3.44 -0.98 -5.50
N ASP A 67 2.33 -0.28 -5.28
CA ASP A 67 1.09 -0.86 -4.75
C ASP A 67 1.31 -1.67 -3.45
N ALA A 68 2.06 -1.12 -2.49
CA ALA A 68 2.51 -1.86 -1.30
C ALA A 68 1.38 -2.61 -0.56
N ILE A 69 0.19 -2.03 -0.50
CA ILE A 69 -1.01 -2.65 0.06
C ILE A 69 -2.09 -2.60 -1.01
N PHE A 70 -2.70 -3.75 -1.31
CA PHE A 70 -3.78 -3.85 -2.29
C PHE A 70 -4.75 -4.97 -1.93
N GLY A 71 -5.97 -4.92 -2.46
CA GLY A 71 -7.01 -5.92 -2.23
C GLY A 71 -8.36 -5.32 -1.87
N PHE A 72 -9.26 -6.14 -1.31
CA PHE A 72 -10.65 -5.79 -1.01
C PHE A 72 -10.99 -5.89 0.48
N GLY A 73 -9.98 -6.04 1.34
CA GLY A 73 -10.13 -6.08 2.79
C GLY A 73 -10.70 -4.77 3.37
N ARG A 74 -11.56 -4.89 4.38
CA ARG A 74 -11.95 -3.76 5.23
C ARG A 74 -10.98 -3.69 6.40
N SER A 75 -9.97 -2.86 6.24
CA SER A 75 -8.81 -2.92 7.13
C SER A 75 -8.53 -1.59 7.82
N PHE A 76 -8.07 -1.69 9.07
CA PHE A 76 -7.64 -0.55 9.86
C PHE A 76 -6.18 -0.74 10.27
N TYR A 77 -5.36 0.29 10.00
CA TYR A 77 -3.94 0.33 10.26
C TYR A 77 -3.69 1.37 11.36
N ASP A 78 -3.36 0.91 12.55
CA ASP A 78 -3.19 1.72 13.76
C ASP A 78 -1.72 1.74 14.16
N ASP A 79 -1.14 2.93 14.28
CA ASP A 79 0.28 3.11 14.63
C ASP A 79 1.24 2.30 13.72
N CYS A 80 0.88 2.13 12.45
CA CYS A 80 1.69 1.39 11.48
C CYS A 80 2.64 2.31 10.72
N ARG A 81 3.81 1.78 10.36
CA ARG A 81 4.77 2.44 9.47
C ARG A 81 4.71 1.79 8.09
N ILE A 82 4.51 2.61 7.06
CA ILE A 82 4.49 2.17 5.66
C ILE A 82 5.59 2.90 4.92
N ASP A 83 6.63 2.18 4.51
CA ASP A 83 7.76 2.75 3.77
C ASP A 83 7.77 2.23 2.34
N LEU A 84 7.91 3.15 1.39
CA LEU A 84 8.01 2.84 -0.03
C LEU A 84 9.48 2.77 -0.46
N GLN A 85 9.94 1.59 -0.87
CA GLN A 85 11.27 1.38 -1.41
C GLN A 85 11.40 2.08 -2.76
N ALA A 86 12.41 2.95 -2.89
CA ALA A 86 12.67 3.66 -4.12
C ALA A 86 12.88 2.70 -5.29
N ARG A 87 12.22 2.97 -6.42
CA ARG A 87 12.52 2.27 -7.68
C ARG A 87 13.98 2.55 -8.04
N PRO A 88 14.80 1.55 -8.39
CA PRO A 88 16.07 1.84 -9.07
C PRO A 88 15.73 2.61 -10.37
N ARG A 89 16.23 3.84 -10.49
CA ARG A 89 15.99 4.73 -11.64
C ARG A 89 16.20 3.96 -12.94
N ARG A 90 15.13 3.70 -13.69
CA ARG A 90 15.24 3.19 -15.06
C ARG A 90 15.43 4.37 -16.00
N ALA A 91 16.39 4.25 -16.91
CA ALA A 91 16.62 5.20 -17.99
C ALA A 91 15.33 5.51 -18.75
N HIS A 92 15.18 6.78 -19.15
CA HIS A 92 14.08 7.37 -19.92
C HIS A 92 13.22 6.38 -20.74
N GLY A 93 11.91 6.33 -20.48
CA GLY A 93 10.93 5.86 -21.47
C GLY A 93 10.03 4.66 -21.14
N ALA A 94 9.98 4.15 -19.90
CA ALA A 94 9.04 3.09 -19.53
C ALA A 94 7.77 3.68 -18.89
N SER A 95 6.72 3.85 -19.69
CA SER A 95 5.35 4.12 -19.22
C SER A 95 4.75 2.81 -18.69
N ASP A 96 4.93 2.52 -17.41
CA ASP A 96 4.21 1.45 -16.72
C ASP A 96 3.14 2.10 -15.84
N THR A 97 1.88 1.80 -16.14
CA THR A 97 0.68 2.18 -15.39
C THR A 97 0.88 1.96 -13.88
N GLY A 98 0.95 3.06 -13.11
CA GLY A 98 1.18 3.07 -11.66
C GLY A 98 2.39 3.90 -11.25
N GLY A 99 2.26 5.23 -11.37
CA GLY A 99 3.31 6.21 -11.08
C GLY A 99 4.05 6.67 -12.33
N ALA A 100 3.46 7.59 -13.08
CA ALA A 100 4.19 8.39 -14.07
C ALA A 100 5.08 9.39 -13.29
N ASP A 101 6.38 9.38 -13.63
CA ASP A 101 7.49 10.14 -13.01
C ASP A 101 8.01 9.61 -11.67
N ASP A 102 9.17 10.13 -11.22
CA ASP A 102 9.82 9.94 -9.90
C ASP A 102 8.95 10.40 -8.70
N LYS A 103 7.63 10.27 -8.84
CA LYS A 103 6.58 10.76 -7.97
C LYS A 103 6.01 9.62 -7.14
N VAL A 104 5.75 9.91 -5.88
CA VAL A 104 5.14 8.97 -4.94
C VAL A 104 3.73 9.45 -4.62
N TYR A 105 2.75 8.55 -4.66
CA TYR A 105 1.34 8.85 -4.39
C TYR A 105 0.88 8.02 -3.18
N LEU A 106 -0.18 8.45 -2.47
CA LEU A 106 -0.73 7.68 -1.36
C LEU A 106 -1.44 6.41 -1.85
N GLY A 107 -2.03 6.46 -3.03
CA GLY A 107 -2.66 5.31 -3.65
C GLY A 107 -3.21 5.63 -5.03
N ARG A 108 -3.77 4.58 -5.64
CA ARG A 108 -4.51 4.63 -6.90
C ARG A 108 -5.67 3.65 -6.82
N ALA A 109 -6.73 3.88 -7.60
CA ALA A 109 -7.78 2.89 -7.75
C ALA A 109 -7.19 1.63 -8.41
N TRP A 110 -7.46 0.46 -7.83
CA TRP A 110 -7.23 -0.80 -8.54
C TRP A 110 -8.47 -1.21 -9.33
N GLU A 111 -9.64 -0.99 -8.72
CA GLU A 111 -10.98 -1.26 -9.28
C GLU A 111 -11.92 -0.09 -8.95
N ASP A 112 -13.11 -0.12 -9.57
CA ASP A 112 -14.19 0.85 -9.33
C ASP A 112 -14.53 0.94 -7.83
N SER A 113 -14.76 2.17 -7.34
CA SER A 113 -15.14 2.46 -5.94
C SER A 113 -14.10 2.13 -4.86
N SER A 114 -12.80 2.17 -5.21
CA SER A 114 -11.71 2.11 -4.23
C SER A 114 -11.82 3.24 -3.18
N PHE A 115 -11.61 2.93 -1.89
CA PHE A 115 -11.69 3.91 -0.79
C PHE A 115 -10.56 3.71 0.22
N VAL A 116 -9.80 4.78 0.49
CA VAL A 116 -8.78 4.85 1.54
C VAL A 116 -8.90 6.19 2.24
N ALA A 117 -8.82 6.19 3.56
CA ALA A 117 -8.80 7.41 4.38
C ALA A 117 -7.58 7.41 5.30
N TYR A 118 -6.82 8.50 5.27
CA TYR A 118 -5.71 8.75 6.19
C TYR A 118 -6.17 9.76 7.21
N THR A 119 -6.11 9.41 8.49
CA THR A 119 -6.45 10.33 9.59
C THR A 119 -5.34 10.27 10.63
N TYR A 120 -5.03 11.41 11.25
CA TYR A 120 -3.99 11.51 12.29
C TYR A 120 -2.63 10.89 11.90
N SER A 121 -2.32 10.91 10.61
CA SER A 121 -1.13 10.26 10.05
C SER A 121 -0.05 11.28 9.73
N LYS A 122 1.22 10.91 9.96
CA LYS A 122 2.36 11.67 9.45
C LYS A 122 2.62 11.24 8.01
N ILE A 123 2.45 12.14 7.06
CA ILE A 123 2.68 11.90 5.64
C ILE A 123 3.98 12.58 5.23
N ALA A 124 4.84 11.85 4.52
CA ALA A 124 6.14 12.34 4.10
C ALA A 124 6.01 13.41 2.99
N ASN A 125 6.97 14.34 2.92
CA ASN A 125 6.92 15.48 2.00
C ASN A 125 7.09 15.09 0.52
N GLU A 126 7.61 13.88 0.27
CA GLU A 126 7.84 13.30 -1.04
C GLU A 126 6.55 12.85 -1.73
N ILE A 127 5.45 12.73 -0.97
CA ILE A 127 4.14 12.39 -1.50
C ILE A 127 3.57 13.57 -2.29
N VAL A 128 3.16 13.31 -3.54
CA VAL A 128 2.57 14.33 -4.40
C VAL A 128 1.28 14.86 -3.77
N PRO A 129 1.10 16.19 -3.65
CA PRO A 129 -0.03 16.80 -2.94
C PRO A 129 -1.43 16.49 -3.48
N ILE A 130 -1.55 15.94 -4.69
CA ILE A 130 -2.86 15.53 -5.23
C ILE A 130 -3.41 14.29 -4.51
N GLY A 131 -2.54 13.53 -3.82
CA GLY A 131 -2.87 12.35 -3.02
C GLY A 131 -3.28 11.09 -3.79
N TYR A 132 -3.95 11.21 -4.95
CA TYR A 132 -4.64 10.09 -5.62
C TYR A 132 -4.53 10.09 -7.15
N ASP A 133 -4.30 8.92 -7.76
CA ASP A 133 -4.30 8.68 -9.21
C ASP A 133 -5.50 7.77 -9.62
N ASP A 134 -6.37 8.28 -10.49
CA ASP A 134 -7.50 7.55 -11.08
C ASP A 134 -7.15 7.12 -12.51
N HIS A 135 -6.38 6.04 -12.64
CA HIS A 135 -6.01 5.46 -13.93
C HIS A 135 -5.40 6.46 -14.95
N GLY A 136 -4.61 7.43 -14.48
CA GLY A 136 -4.00 8.48 -15.31
C GLY A 136 -4.81 9.78 -15.41
N ASN A 137 -6.01 9.84 -14.82
CA ASN A 137 -6.81 11.05 -14.69
C ASN A 137 -6.67 11.63 -13.28
N ILE A 138 -5.64 12.45 -13.08
CA ILE A 138 -5.41 13.20 -11.85
C ILE A 138 -6.65 14.07 -11.54
N GLN A 139 -7.48 13.64 -10.59
CA GLN A 139 -8.52 14.50 -10.01
C GLN A 139 -7.92 15.27 -8.84
N LYS A 140 -7.87 16.61 -8.96
CA LYS A 140 -7.57 17.46 -7.81
C LYS A 140 -8.62 17.20 -6.72
N PRO A 141 -8.24 17.08 -5.44
CA PRO A 141 -9.21 17.14 -4.37
C PRO A 141 -10.01 18.45 -4.50
N PRO A 142 -11.33 18.45 -4.21
CA PRO A 142 -12.14 19.66 -4.22
C PRO A 142 -11.45 20.76 -3.41
N GLN A 143 -11.29 21.95 -4.00
CA GLN A 143 -10.69 23.09 -3.32
C GLN A 143 -11.49 23.39 -2.04
N GLY A 144 -10.89 23.17 -0.86
CA GLY A 144 -11.51 23.53 0.42
C GLY A 144 -11.22 22.62 1.61
N LEU A 145 -10.58 21.47 1.43
CA LEU A 145 -10.13 20.64 2.55
C LEU A 145 -8.62 20.81 2.72
N SER A 146 -8.25 21.77 3.56
CA SER A 146 -6.88 21.91 4.05
C SER A 146 -6.50 20.68 4.87
N THR A 147 -5.33 20.11 4.55
CA THR A 147 -4.54 19.23 5.42
C THR A 147 -4.30 19.84 6.79
#